data_AF-Q3KQ68-F1
#
_entry.id   AF-Q3KQ68-F1
#
_cell.length_a   1.000
_cell.length_b   1.000
_cell.length_c   1.000
_cell.angle_alpha   90.00
_cell.angle_beta   90.00
_cell.angle_gamma   90.00
#
_symmetry.space_group_name_H-M   'P 1'
#
loop_
_entity.id
_entity.type
_entity.pdbx_description
1 polymer ?
#
loop_
_entity_poly.entity_id
_entity_poly.type
_entity_poly.pdbx_seq_one_letter_code
_entity_poly.pdbx_strand_id
1 'polypeptide(L)'
;MTAISFYEVEFTFEKDVLPDILMECKKLLLRLVEKHLTPKSHGRIQHVFNHFADPEMLSQLYDPKGSLRPHLQKMCHGLNKLIDEGKL
;
A
#
# COMPACT_ATOMS: atom_id res chain seq x y z
N MET A 1 -3.84 6.36 -5.67
CA MET A 1 -5.31 6.55 -5.75
C MET A 1 -6.10 5.29 -5.36
N THR A 2 -5.79 4.09 -5.88
CA THR A 2 -6.56 2.85 -5.59
C THR A 2 -6.89 2.60 -4.11
N ALA A 3 -5.91 2.77 -3.21
CA ALA A 3 -6.13 2.61 -1.76
C ALA A 3 -7.21 3.57 -1.19
N ILE A 4 -7.29 4.78 -1.72
CA ILE A 4 -8.30 5.76 -1.33
C ILE A 4 -9.66 5.35 -1.91
N SER A 5 -9.70 4.98 -3.21
CA SER A 5 -10.93 4.55 -3.87
C SER A 5 -11.58 3.34 -3.18
N PHE A 6 -10.78 2.35 -2.77
CA PHE A 6 -11.25 1.19 -2.00
C PHE A 6 -11.81 1.54 -0.62
N TYR A 7 -11.42 2.68 -0.04
CA TYR A 7 -11.95 3.18 1.23
C TYR A 7 -13.22 4.02 1.05
N GLU A 8 -13.25 4.88 0.03
CA GLU A 8 -14.30 5.88 -0.20
C GLU A 8 -15.52 5.32 -0.95
N VAL A 9 -15.33 4.29 -1.78
CA VAL A 9 -16.41 3.68 -2.56
C VAL A 9 -16.73 2.31 -2.00
N GLU A 10 -17.95 2.16 -1.46
CA GLU A 10 -18.40 0.90 -0.88
C GLU A 10 -18.34 -0.25 -1.91
N PHE A 11 -17.98 -1.45 -1.42
CA PHE A 11 -17.93 -2.70 -2.20
C PHE A 11 -16.96 -2.70 -3.40
N THR A 12 -15.98 -1.80 -3.44
CA THR A 12 -14.94 -1.78 -4.50
C THR A 12 -13.63 -2.44 -4.11
N PHE A 13 -13.43 -2.80 -2.84
CA PHE A 13 -12.21 -3.46 -2.41
C PHE A 13 -12.08 -4.84 -3.07
N GLU A 14 -11.01 -4.99 -3.86
CA GLU A 14 -10.60 -6.25 -4.44
C GLU A 14 -9.31 -6.71 -3.78
N LYS A 15 -9.35 -7.92 -3.20
CA LYS A 15 -8.30 -8.47 -2.34
C LYS A 15 -6.94 -8.58 -3.04
N ASP A 16 -6.92 -8.78 -4.35
CA ASP A 16 -5.69 -9.05 -5.11
C ASP A 16 -5.14 -7.80 -5.84
N VAL A 17 -5.98 -6.81 -6.12
CA VAL A 17 -5.60 -5.62 -6.90
C VAL A 17 -4.56 -4.76 -6.18
N LEU A 18 -4.76 -4.45 -4.89
CA LEU A 18 -3.82 -3.61 -4.13
C LEU A 18 -2.49 -4.33 -3.85
N PRO A 19 -2.46 -5.62 -3.47
CA PRO A 19 -1.23 -6.42 -3.45
C PRO A 19 -0.43 -6.34 -4.76
N ASP A 20 -1.08 -6.54 -5.90
CA ASP A 20 -0.41 -6.56 -7.20
C ASP A 20 0.25 -5.21 -7.50
N ILE A 21 -0.46 -4.10 -7.25
CA ILE A 21 0.10 -2.75 -7.40
C ILE A 21 1.33 -2.57 -6.49
N LEU A 22 1.26 -3.00 -5.23
CA LEU A 22 2.38 -2.91 -4.30
C LEU A 22 3.58 -3.76 -4.74
N MET A 23 3.31 -4.94 -5.31
CA MET A 23 4.34 -5.83 -5.83
C MET A 23 5.01 -5.27 -7.08
N GLU A 24 4.29 -4.56 -7.95
CA GLU A 24 4.87 -3.80 -9.05
C GLU A 24 5.72 -2.62 -8.54
N CYS A 25 5.25 -1.86 -7.55
CA CYS A 25 6.06 -0.82 -6.90
C CYS A 25 7.36 -1.40 -6.30
N LYS A 26 7.32 -2.59 -5.67
CA LYS A 26 8.50 -3.30 -5.17
C LYS A 26 9.50 -3.59 -6.29
N LYS A 27 9.03 -4.14 -7.42
CA LYS A 27 9.88 -4.47 -8.58
C LYS A 27 10.55 -3.22 -9.13
N LEU A 28 9.79 -2.14 -9.30
CA LEU A 28 10.32 -0.85 -9.77
C LEU A 28 11.38 -0.29 -8.82
N LEU A 29 11.12 -0.33 -7.51
CA LEU A 29 12.08 0.17 -6.53
C LEU A 29 13.36 -0.67 -6.49
N LEU A 30 13.26 -2.01 -6.53
CA LEU A 30 14.43 -2.89 -6.58
C LEU A 30 15.26 -2.62 -7.85
N ARG A 31 14.61 -2.43 -9.00
CA ARG A 31 15.29 -2.06 -10.25
C ARG A 31 15.98 -0.70 -10.16
N LEU A 32 15.33 0.29 -9.53
CA LEU A 32 15.89 1.64 -9.37
C LEU A 32 17.18 1.62 -8.55
N VAL A 33 17.24 0.78 -7.51
CA VAL A 33 18.32 0.82 -6.53
C VAL A 33 19.37 -0.28 -6.69
N GLU A 34 19.17 -1.20 -7.66
CA GLU A 34 19.97 -2.41 -7.88
C GLU A 34 21.48 -2.17 -7.84
N LYS A 35 21.95 -1.09 -8.46
CA LYS A 35 23.38 -0.75 -8.60
C LYS A 35 23.90 0.22 -7.54
N HIS A 36 23.04 0.66 -6.63
CA HIS A 36 23.33 1.76 -5.71
C HIS A 36 23.23 1.35 -4.24
N LEU A 37 22.51 0.28 -3.93
CA LEU A 37 22.28 -0.16 -2.56
C LEU A 37 22.82 -1.55 -2.29
N THR A 38 23.07 -1.81 -1.00
CA THR A 38 23.57 -3.10 -0.53
C THR A 38 22.46 -4.15 -0.52
N PRO A 39 22.81 -5.45 -0.52
CA PRO A 39 21.84 -6.54 -0.35
C PRO A 39 20.97 -6.38 0.91
N LYS A 40 21.51 -5.80 1.98
CA LYS A 40 20.74 -5.51 3.20
C LYS A 40 19.60 -4.53 2.93
N SER A 41 19.83 -3.48 2.14
CA SER A 41 18.77 -2.54 1.73
C SER A 41 17.75 -3.20 0.81
N HIS A 42 18.17 -4.09 -0.10
CA HIS A 42 17.24 -4.89 -0.90
C HIS A 42 16.35 -5.78 -0.02
N GLY A 43 16.90 -6.38 1.03
CA GLY A 43 16.13 -7.15 2.01
C GLY A 43 15.10 -6.31 2.76
N ARG A 44 15.43 -5.04 3.11
CA ARG A 44 14.47 -4.11 3.73
C ARG A 44 13.31 -3.78 2.81
N ILE A 45 13.58 -3.54 1.52
CA ILE A 45 12.54 -3.30 0.51
C ILE A 45 11.59 -4.50 0.44
N GLN A 46 12.15 -5.71 0.32
CA GLN A 46 11.35 -6.93 0.28
C GLN A 46 10.50 -7.10 1.53
N HIS A 47 11.08 -6.90 2.71
CA HIS A 47 10.37 -7.03 3.98
C HIS A 47 9.16 -6.11 4.08
N VAL A 48 9.33 -4.82 3.75
CA VAL A 48 8.26 -3.82 3.82
C VAL A 48 7.14 -4.15 2.83
N PHE A 49 7.47 -4.36 1.56
CA PHE A 49 6.45 -4.60 0.54
C PHE A 49 5.74 -5.93 0.73
N ASN A 50 6.44 -7.00 1.15
CA ASN A 50 5.78 -8.29 1.40
C ASN A 50 4.78 -8.20 2.58
N HIS A 51 5.04 -7.35 3.58
CA HIS A 51 4.09 -7.13 4.67
C HIS A 51 2.86 -6.36 4.19
N PHE A 52 3.06 -5.20 3.55
CA PHE A 52 1.94 -4.36 3.13
C PHE A 52 1.14 -4.91 1.94
N ALA A 53 1.73 -5.82 1.15
CA ALA A 53 1.05 -6.53 0.07
C ALA A 53 0.41 -7.84 0.54
N ASP A 54 0.42 -8.17 1.83
CA ASP A 54 -0.24 -9.38 2.34
C ASP A 54 -1.78 -9.25 2.18
N PRO A 55 -2.42 -10.11 1.37
CA PRO A 55 -3.85 -9.99 1.11
C PRO A 55 -4.72 -10.17 2.36
N GLU A 56 -4.27 -10.97 3.34
CA GLU A 56 -5.00 -11.16 4.61
C GLU A 56 -4.93 -9.91 5.48
N MET A 57 -3.74 -9.31 5.64
CA MET A 57 -3.57 -8.03 6.31
C MET A 57 -4.45 -6.94 5.67
N LEU A 58 -4.44 -6.84 4.33
CA LEU A 58 -5.25 -5.84 3.64
C LEU A 58 -6.76 -6.12 3.80
N SER A 59 -7.18 -7.38 3.79
CA SER A 59 -8.57 -7.74 4.05
C SER A 59 -9.02 -7.30 5.44
N GLN A 60 -8.17 -7.44 6.46
CA GLN A 60 -8.45 -6.95 7.82
C GLN A 60 -8.48 -5.41 7.89
N LEU A 61 -7.60 -4.74 7.15
CA LEU A 61 -7.53 -3.28 7.12
C LEU A 61 -8.77 -2.67 6.46
N TYR A 62 -9.27 -3.29 5.38
CA TYR A 62 -10.42 -2.80 4.61
C TYR A 62 -11.77 -3.36 5.08
N ASP A 63 -11.83 -4.20 6.11
CA ASP A 63 -13.09 -4.65 6.70
C ASP A 63 -13.92 -3.43 7.17
N PRO A 64 -15.11 -3.17 6.58
CA PRO A 64 -15.96 -2.05 6.96
C PRO A 64 -16.42 -2.09 8.43
N LYS A 65 -16.46 -3.29 9.02
CA LYS A 65 -16.85 -3.53 10.41
C LYS A 65 -15.63 -3.80 11.32
N GLY A 66 -14.42 -3.74 10.75
CA GLY A 66 -13.18 -4.00 11.46
C GLY A 66 -12.77 -2.87 12.39
N SER A 67 -12.03 -3.21 13.45
CA SER A 67 -11.48 -2.23 14.40
C SER A 67 -10.43 -1.29 13.79
N LEU A 68 -9.90 -1.65 12.62
CA LEU A 68 -8.89 -0.86 11.90
C LEU A 68 -9.49 0.27 11.05
N ARG A 69 -10.82 0.35 10.91
CA ARG A 69 -11.49 1.36 10.09
C ARG A 69 -11.08 2.82 10.41
N PRO A 70 -10.95 3.24 11.68
CA PRO A 70 -10.49 4.60 12.00
C PRO A 70 -9.03 4.87 11.59
N HIS A 71 -8.19 3.83 11.57
CA HIS A 71 -6.81 3.94 11.11
C HIS A 71 -6.75 4.08 9.59
N LEU A 72 -7.53 3.27 8.87
CA LEU A 72 -7.66 3.37 7.42
C LEU A 72 -8.18 4.75 6.99
N GLN A 73 -9.17 5.31 7.69
CA GLN A 73 -9.66 6.67 7.43
C GLN A 73 -8.54 7.72 7.54
N LYS A 74 -7.74 7.67 8.62
CA LYS A 74 -6.62 8.60 8.81
C LYS A 74 -5.55 8.43 7.72
N MET A 75 -5.28 7.20 7.31
CA MET A 75 -4.35 6.91 6.20
C MET A 75 -4.85 7.49 4.89
N CYS A 76 -6.11 7.24 4.50
CA CYS A 76 -6.69 7.77 3.27
C CYS A 76 -6.73 9.30 3.26
N HIS A 77 -7.05 9.93 4.41
CA HIS A 77 -6.97 11.39 4.54
C HIS A 77 -5.54 11.92 4.32
N GLY A 78 -4.54 11.27 4.92
CA GLY A 78 -3.13 11.63 4.70
C GLY A 78 -2.68 11.44 3.25
N LEU A 79 -3.11 10.35 2.61
CA LEU A 79 -2.82 10.09 1.20
C LEU A 79 -3.46 11.13 0.27
N ASN A 80 -4.73 11.50 0.49
CA ASN A 80 -5.41 12.54 -0.27
C ASN A 80 -4.68 13.88 -0.13
N LYS A 81 -4.32 14.26 1.11
CA LYS A 81 -3.56 15.49 1.34
C LYS A 81 -2.23 15.53 0.59
N LEU A 82 -1.49 14.41 0.54
CA LEU A 82 -0.23 14.34 -0.20
C LEU A 82 -0.44 14.48 -1.71
N ILE A 83 -1.54 13.94 -2.26
CA ILE A 83 -1.93 14.09 -3.66
C ILE A 83 -2.30 15.55 -3.96
N ASP A 84 -3.14 16.16 -3.13
CA ASP A 84 -3.58 17.56 -3.28
C ASP A 84 -2.39 18.53 -3.23
N GLU A 85 -1.36 18.21 -2.43
CA GLU A 85 -0.12 18.98 -2.32
C GLU A 85 0.91 18.65 -3.41
N GLY A 86 0.64 17.69 -4.31
CA GLY A 86 1.57 17.27 -5.38
C GLY A 86 2.84 16.59 -4.87
N LYS A 87 2.78 15.95 -3.69
CA LYS A 87 3.90 15.26 -3.04
C LYS A 87 3.88 13.74 -3.24
N LEU A 88 2.83 13.22 -3.90
CA LEU A 88 2.63 11.84 -4.31
C LEU A 88 2.06 11.83 -5.72
#